data_AF-A0A969HGH5-F1
#
_entry.id   AF-A0A969HGH5-F1
#
_cell.length_a   1.000
_cell.length_b   1.000
_cell.length_c   1.000
_cell.angle_alpha   90.00
_cell.angle_beta   90.00
_cell.angle_gamma   90.00
#
_symmetry.space_group_name_H-M   'P 1'
#
loop_
_entity.id
_entity.type
_entity.pdbx_description
1 polymer ?
#
loop_
_entity_poly.entity_id
_entity_poly.type
_entity_poly.pdbx_seq_one_letter_code
_entity_poly.pdbx_strand_id
1 'polypeptide(L)'
;MTEVVNLTIDGQAVSVPKGTSILQAAASVGINIPTICYHPTLTPPAVCRLCTVEVEKQRVLQPACVVQAAEGMVVHTDSERVQTGRKVILELLAS
;
A
#
# COMPACT_ATOMS: atom_id res chain seq x y z
N MET A 1 24.84 -1.99 -5.87
CA MET A 1 23.88 -2.01 -7.01
C MET A 1 22.50 -2.08 -6.42
N THR A 2 21.64 -1.09 -6.68
CA THR A 2 20.25 -1.07 -6.20
C THR A 2 19.45 -2.00 -7.09
N GLU A 3 19.09 -3.18 -6.58
CA GLU A 3 18.19 -4.11 -7.25
C GLU A 3 16.84 -3.42 -7.43
N VAL A 4 16.28 -3.43 -8.64
CA VAL A 4 14.97 -2.83 -8.95
C VAL A 4 13.94 -3.95 -9.04
N VAL A 5 12.75 -3.71 -8.51
CA VAL A 5 11.60 -4.61 -8.61
C VAL A 5 10.51 -3.97 -9.45
N ASN A 6 9.83 -4.77 -10.26
CA ASN A 6 8.71 -4.37 -11.10
C ASN A 6 7.40 -4.88 -10.50
N LEU A 7 6.42 -4.01 -10.41
CA LEU A 7 5.08 -4.31 -9.93
C LEU A 7 4.03 -3.55 -10.75
N THR A 8 2.77 -3.93 -10.58
CA THR A 8 1.63 -3.24 -11.18
C THR A 8 0.76 -2.66 -10.07
N ILE A 9 0.41 -1.38 -10.14
CA ILE A 9 -0.50 -0.71 -9.19
C ILE A 9 -1.63 -0.08 -9.99
N ASP A 10 -2.87 -0.52 -9.76
CA ASP A 10 -4.08 -0.04 -10.48
C ASP A 10 -3.91 -0.06 -12.01
N GLY A 11 -3.29 -1.12 -12.53
CA GLY A 11 -3.04 -1.31 -13.96
C GLY A 11 -1.81 -0.55 -14.50
N GLN A 12 -1.14 0.27 -13.70
CA GLN A 12 0.08 0.98 -14.08
C GLN A 12 1.33 0.17 -13.73
N ALA A 13 2.24 0.00 -14.70
CA ALA A 13 3.53 -0.62 -14.46
C ALA A 13 4.44 0.34 -13.69
N VAL A 14 5.01 -0.14 -12.58
CA VAL A 14 5.85 0.62 -11.67
C VAL A 14 7.16 -0.13 -11.47
N SER A 15 8.28 0.59 -11.49
CA SER A 15 9.61 0.06 -11.15
C SER A 15 10.21 0.88 -10.03
N VAL A 16 10.58 0.23 -8.93
CA VAL A 16 11.14 0.89 -7.74
C VAL A 16 12.34 0.12 -7.20
N PRO A 17 13.26 0.79 -6.47
CA PRO A 17 14.32 0.09 -5.74
C PRO A 17 13.73 -0.95 -4.79
N LYS A 18 14.36 -2.12 -4.70
CA LYS A 18 14.02 -3.15 -3.73
C LYS A 18 14.07 -2.59 -2.31
N GLY A 19 13.07 -2.93 -1.52
CA GLY A 19 12.88 -2.40 -0.16
C GLY A 19 11.97 -1.17 -0.08
N THR A 20 11.61 -0.57 -1.21
CA THR A 20 10.57 0.48 -1.28
C THR A 20 9.23 -0.09 -0.83
N SER A 21 8.48 0.65 0.00
CA SER A 21 7.14 0.22 0.41
C SER A 21 6.12 0.39 -0.71
N ILE A 22 5.00 -0.35 -0.66
CA ILE A 22 3.90 -0.18 -1.61
C ILE A 22 3.39 1.26 -1.59
N LEU A 23 3.33 1.91 -0.42
CA LEU A 23 2.91 3.30 -0.28
C LEU A 23 3.82 4.25 -1.08
N GLN A 24 5.13 4.07 -1.00
CA GLN A 24 6.10 4.88 -1.73
C GLN A 24 6.05 4.58 -3.24
N ALA A 25 5.86 3.31 -3.61
CA ALA A 25 5.72 2.90 -5.00
C ALA A 25 4.43 3.45 -5.65
N ALA A 26 3.32 3.51 -4.92
CA ALA A 26 2.09 4.14 -5.40
C ALA A 26 2.28 5.65 -5.58
N ALA A 27 2.93 6.32 -4.61
CA ALA A 27 3.19 7.75 -4.67
C ALA A 27 4.08 8.15 -5.86
N SER A 28 5.03 7.29 -6.28
CA SER A 28 5.92 7.59 -7.41
C SER A 28 5.18 7.65 -8.76
N VAL A 29 3.99 7.06 -8.85
CA VAL A 29 3.11 7.12 -10.03
C VAL A 29 1.85 7.97 -9.80
N GLY A 30 1.86 8.79 -8.74
CA GLY A 30 0.77 9.72 -8.45
C GLY A 30 -0.49 9.09 -7.82
N ILE A 31 -0.43 7.82 -7.40
CA ILE A 31 -1.52 7.15 -6.70
C ILE A 31 -1.43 7.49 -5.22
N ASN A 32 -2.45 8.18 -4.69
CA ASN A 32 -2.48 8.60 -3.30
C ASN A 32 -3.24 7.58 -2.44
N ILE A 33 -2.53 6.89 -1.54
CA ILE A 33 -3.11 5.98 -0.57
C ILE A 33 -3.29 6.74 0.76
N PRO A 34 -4.50 6.76 1.35
CA PRO A 34 -4.76 7.51 2.58
C PRO A 34 -3.97 6.95 3.76
N THR A 35 -3.40 7.84 4.58
CA THR A 35 -2.65 7.48 5.79
C THR A 35 -2.98 8.44 6.94
N ILE A 36 -2.86 7.96 8.18
CA ILE A 36 -2.99 8.77 9.40
C ILE A 36 -1.70 8.70 10.22
N CYS A 37 -1.22 7.48 10.49
CA CYS A 37 -0.05 7.26 11.37
C CYS A 37 1.30 7.21 10.63
N TYR A 38 1.33 7.46 9.31
CA TYR A 38 2.55 7.40 8.52
C TYR A 38 3.20 8.79 8.45
N HIS A 39 4.52 8.83 8.58
CA HIS A 39 5.31 10.02 8.30
C HIS A 39 6.60 9.61 7.58
N PRO A 40 7.05 10.30 6.51
CA PRO A 40 8.20 9.90 5.70
C PRO A 40 9.53 9.76 6.46
N THR A 41 9.68 10.50 7.56
CA THR A 41 10.91 10.51 8.37
C THR A 41 10.85 9.62 9.62
N LEU A 42 9.75 8.92 9.84
CA LEU A 42 9.55 8.05 11.00
C LEU A 42 9.40 6.59 10.56
N THR A 43 9.76 5.66 11.46
CA THR A 43 9.49 4.24 11.25
C THR A 43 7.97 4.00 11.19
N PRO A 44 7.43 3.42 10.11
CA PRO A 44 5.98 3.26 9.99
C PRO A 44 5.43 2.26 11.02
N PRO A 45 4.47 2.66 11.88
CA PRO A 45 3.97 1.78 12.94
C PRO A 45 2.89 0.79 12.47
N ALA A 46 2.32 0.99 11.27
CA ALA A 46 1.22 0.20 10.71
C ALA A 46 -0.04 0.06 11.58
N VAL A 47 -0.25 0.97 12.53
CA VAL A 47 -1.35 0.88 13.52
C VAL A 47 -2.70 1.40 13.01
N CYS A 48 -2.75 2.47 12.21
CA CYS A 48 -4.02 3.05 11.78
C CYS A 48 -4.78 2.19 10.75
N ARG A 49 -4.08 1.26 10.08
CA ARG A 49 -4.59 0.38 9.01
C ARG A 49 -5.28 1.06 7.81
N LEU A 50 -5.45 2.38 7.78
CA LEU A 50 -6.15 3.09 6.69
C LEU A 50 -5.47 2.92 5.31
N CYS A 51 -4.15 2.72 5.32
CA CYS A 51 -3.34 2.48 4.12
C CYS A 51 -3.47 1.05 3.54
N THR A 52 -4.51 0.31 3.91
CA THR A 52 -4.72 -1.04 3.38
C THR A 52 -4.92 -1.01 1.87
N VAL A 53 -4.33 -1.99 1.21
CA VAL A 53 -4.45 -2.27 -0.22
C VAL A 53 -4.68 -3.76 -0.43
N GLU A 54 -5.27 -4.10 -1.57
CA GLU A 54 -5.41 -5.48 -2.00
C GLU A 54 -4.21 -5.87 -2.85
N VAL A 55 -3.64 -7.03 -2.56
CA VAL A 55 -2.54 -7.61 -3.33
C VAL A 55 -3.01 -8.96 -3.83
N GLU A 56 -2.87 -9.20 -5.14
CA GLU A 56 -3.30 -10.47 -5.70
C GLU A 56 -2.59 -11.66 -5.03
N LYS A 57 -3.31 -12.78 -4.93
CA LYS A 57 -2.85 -14.01 -4.26
C LYS A 57 -2.62 -13.87 -2.75
N GLN A 58 -2.87 -12.70 -2.16
CA GLN A 58 -2.87 -12.52 -0.71
C GLN A 58 -4.30 -12.61 -0.17
N ARG A 59 -4.50 -13.45 0.85
CA ARG A 59 -5.82 -13.61 1.47
C ARG A 59 -6.26 -12.37 2.24
N VAL A 60 -5.33 -11.62 2.83
CA VAL A 60 -5.61 -10.47 3.70
C VAL A 60 -5.15 -9.17 3.07
N LEU A 61 -5.86 -8.07 3.36
CA LEU A 61 -5.45 -6.73 2.93
C LEU A 61 -4.13 -6.35 3.59
N GLN A 62 -3.22 -5.84 2.78
CA GLN A 62 -1.86 -5.52 3.18
C GLN A 62 -1.73 -4.05 3.53
N PRO A 63 -1.04 -3.68 4.62
CA PRO A 63 -0.75 -2.28 4.93
C PRO A 63 0.34 -1.74 3.98
N ALA A 64 -0.02 -0.80 3.11
CA ALA A 64 0.91 -0.28 2.11
C ALA A 64 2.14 0.42 2.70
N CYS A 65 2.04 0.97 3.92
CA CYS A 65 3.13 1.72 4.55
C CYS A 65 4.33 0.87 5.02
N VAL A 66 4.15 -0.45 5.21
CA VAL A 66 5.22 -1.35 5.69
C VAL A 66 5.53 -2.49 4.75
N VAL A 67 4.56 -2.98 3.97
CA VAL A 67 4.80 -4.05 3.02
C VAL A 67 5.67 -3.54 1.89
N GLN A 68 6.76 -4.26 1.61
CA GLN A 68 7.70 -3.93 0.56
C GLN A 68 7.17 -4.40 -0.80
N ALA A 69 7.41 -3.57 -1.82
CA ALA A 69 7.18 -3.96 -3.20
C ALA A 69 8.07 -5.17 -3.56
N ALA A 70 7.49 -6.13 -4.26
CA ALA A 70 8.17 -7.33 -4.72
C ALA A 70 7.92 -7.54 -6.22
N GLU A 71 8.81 -8.29 -6.86
CA GLU A 71 8.72 -8.58 -8.29
C GLU A 71 7.40 -9.26 -8.66
N GLY A 72 6.74 -8.76 -9.70
CA GLY A 72 5.49 -9.28 -10.22
C GLY A 72 4.29 -9.07 -9.29
N MET A 73 4.40 -8.22 -8.26
CA MET A 73 3.27 -7.89 -7.40
C MET A 73 2.19 -7.11 -8.19
N VAL A 74 0.93 -7.45 -7.96
CA VAL A 74 -0.21 -6.71 -8.52
C VAL A 74 -1.04 -6.16 -7.35
N VAL A 75 -1.16 -4.84 -7.29
CA VAL A 75 -1.79 -4.10 -6.20
C VAL A 75 -3.00 -3.35 -6.73
N HIS A 76 -4.12 -3.48 -6.02
CA HIS A 76 -5.34 -2.72 -6.25
C HIS A 76 -5.58 -1.81 -5.04
N THR A 77 -5.60 -0.49 -5.25
CA THR A 77 -5.72 0.50 -4.17
C THR A 77 -7.15 1.02 -3.96
N ASP A 78 -8.04 0.68 -4.90
CA ASP A 78 -9.44 1.15 -4.95
C ASP A 78 -10.47 0.02 -5.21
N SER A 79 -10.13 -1.23 -4.89
CA SER A 79 -11.09 -2.33 -5.01
C SER A 79 -12.23 -2.22 -4.01
N GLU A 80 -13.37 -2.87 -4.29
CA GLU A 80 -14.53 -2.94 -3.37
C GLU A 80 -14.12 -3.44 -1.98
N ARG A 81 -13.18 -4.39 -1.94
CA ARG A 81 -12.64 -4.95 -0.71
C ARG A 81 -11.83 -3.92 0.08
N VAL A 82 -10.99 -3.13 -0.59
CA VAL A 82 -10.23 -2.05 0.04
C VAL A 82 -11.16 -0.98 0.57
N GLN A 83 -12.15 -0.56 -0.22
CA GLN A 83 -13.13 0.44 0.19
C GLN A 83 -13.93 0.01 1.42
N THR A 84 -14.44 -1.22 1.41
CA THR A 84 -15.14 -1.79 2.57
C THR A 84 -14.23 -1.85 3.80
N GLY A 85 -12.99 -2.30 3.63
CA GLY A 85 -12.01 -2.37 4.71
C GLY A 85 -11.71 -1.00 5.33
N ARG A 86 -11.49 0.03 4.49
CA ARG A 86 -11.25 1.41 4.94
C ARG A 86 -12.46 1.99 5.68
N LYS A 87 -13.67 1.74 5.19
CA LYS A 87 -14.90 2.19 5.86
C LYS A 87 -15.01 1.62 7.27
N VAL A 88 -14.84 0.31 7.43
CA VAL A 88 -14.86 -0.34 8.75
C VAL A 88 -13.77 0.21 9.66
N ILE A 89 -12.56 0.43 9.15
CA ILE A 89 -11.46 1.04 9.93
C ILE A 89 -11.85 2.44 10.41
N LEU A 90 -12.44 3.27 9.55
CA LEU A 90 -12.88 4.62 9.94
C LEU A 90 -14.02 4.58 10.96
N GLU A 91 -14.98 3.67 10.83
CA GLU A 91 -16.05 3.46 11.82
C GLU A 91 -15.48 3.06 13.19
N LEU A 92 -14.47 2.19 13.22
CA LEU A 92 -13.78 1.78 14.46
C LEU A 92 -12.88 2.87 15.05
N LEU A 93 -12.34 3.77 14.23
CA LEU A 93 -11.55 4.91 14.73
C LEU A 93 -12.42 6.03 15.30
N ALA A 94 -13.67 6.12 14.85
CA ALA A 94 -14.64 7.12 15.29
C ALA A 94 -15.48 6.66 16.49
N SER A 95 -15.28 5.43 16.98
CA SER A 95 -16.04 4.85 18.10
C SER A 95 -15.58 5.33 19.47
#